data_AF-A0A9W6Z0C1-F1
#
_entry.id   AF-A0A9W6Z0C1-F1
#
_cell.length_a   1.000
_cell.length_b   1.000
_cell.length_c   1.000
_cell.angle_alpha   90.00
_cell.angle_beta   90.00
_cell.angle_gamma   90.00
#
_symmetry.space_group_name_H-M   'P 1'
#
loop_
_entity.id
_entity.type
_entity.pdbx_description
1 polymer ?
#
loop_
_entity_poly.entity_id
_entity_poly.type
_entity_poly.pdbx_seq_one_letter_code
_entity_poly.pdbx_strand_id
1 'polypeptide(L)'
;MLFPSLAKSLTLALLATNAVVSALPMASHDDDDNSSSLTTKSRKTKTHKSKTISSDDYSPSATPSGDDSDDGSDSDSISAKSTKTKKSKASSTAAKASSAVAVASGSSVASSGSSSGSGVSGSVFGYASLNGGTTGGASGKTVTATTLEELTSYCAQEGALTIYVTGAISSSGSSGYSVTVSSDKSIIGKSGASLTNVGFYLKDVSNVIIQNLTISKVIGTDAVRVLKSTNVWLDHLDVSSDQDHGKDYYDGLIDITHACDYVTVSYVHFHDHEKTSLVGHSDSNGSEDTGHLTVTFAYNFWENLNSRGPSLRFGTGHIYNNYYDNMNDCINIRKGAKALVENNVFAGSSSKGLYSVDGTGSAQASGNDFGSASDSITSTTLSMEYKYSLKDAGDVASYVQSNAGATL
;
A
#
# COMPACT_ATOMS: atom_id res chain seq x y z
N MET A 1 14.40 -70.12 -35.41
CA MET A 1 13.32 -69.13 -35.62
C MET A 1 13.18 -68.31 -34.33
N LEU A 2 13.30 -66.99 -34.49
CA LEU A 2 12.89 -65.86 -33.64
C LEU A 2 13.02 -65.92 -32.10
N PHE A 3 13.97 -65.09 -31.63
CA PHE A 3 14.07 -64.25 -30.41
C PHE A 3 12.81 -63.37 -30.10
N PRO A 4 12.78 -62.50 -29.03
CA PRO A 4 13.55 -62.41 -27.75
C PRO A 4 12.68 -61.99 -26.51
N SER A 5 13.38 -61.66 -25.39
CA SER A 5 13.06 -60.57 -24.41
C SER A 5 12.33 -61.02 -23.13
N LEU A 6 12.66 -60.63 -21.89
CA LEU A 6 13.56 -59.63 -21.30
C LEU A 6 13.89 -60.06 -19.85
N ALA A 7 15.08 -59.71 -19.36
CA ALA A 7 15.60 -60.11 -18.04
C ALA A 7 14.93 -59.39 -16.85
N LYS A 8 14.81 -60.14 -15.74
CA LYS A 8 14.32 -59.73 -14.41
C LYS A 8 15.48 -59.40 -13.45
N SER A 9 15.12 -58.59 -12.45
CA SER A 9 15.64 -58.54 -11.07
C SER A 9 17.00 -57.92 -10.80
N LEU A 10 16.99 -56.89 -9.95
CA LEU A 10 17.78 -56.96 -8.71
C LEU A 10 17.07 -56.22 -7.56
N THR A 11 16.67 -57.00 -6.56
CA THR A 11 16.30 -56.58 -5.21
C THR A 11 17.45 -57.00 -4.31
N LEU A 12 17.96 -56.12 -3.45
CA LEU A 12 18.78 -56.55 -2.32
C LEU A 12 18.51 -55.66 -1.10
N ALA A 13 18.04 -56.32 -0.04
CA ALA A 13 17.89 -55.81 1.30
C ALA A 13 19.09 -56.22 2.15
N LEU A 14 19.47 -55.41 3.15
CA LEU A 14 20.08 -55.92 4.37
C LEU A 14 19.79 -55.03 5.60
N LEU A 15 19.11 -55.65 6.57
CA LEU A 15 19.02 -55.37 8.01
C LEU A 15 20.43 -55.42 8.66
N ALA A 16 20.75 -55.04 9.90
CA ALA A 16 20.17 -54.37 11.07
C ALA A 16 21.34 -54.23 12.09
N THR A 17 21.22 -53.39 13.14
CA THR A 17 21.42 -53.81 14.55
C THR A 17 21.12 -52.68 15.54
N ASN A 18 20.37 -53.04 16.59
CA ASN A 18 20.00 -52.26 17.78
C ASN A 18 21.15 -52.15 18.79
N ALA A 19 21.12 -51.10 19.63
CA ALA A 19 21.54 -51.17 21.03
C ALA A 19 20.73 -50.16 21.88
N VAL A 20 20.29 -50.62 23.06
CA VAL A 20 19.46 -49.93 24.07
C VAL A 20 20.26 -49.91 25.39
N VAL A 21 19.82 -49.03 26.33
CA VAL A 21 20.09 -49.01 27.80
C VAL A 21 21.29 -48.11 28.19
N SER A 22 21.29 -47.20 29.19
CA SER A 22 20.57 -47.02 30.47
C SER A 22 20.58 -45.55 30.97
N ALA A 23 19.70 -45.25 31.93
CA ALA A 23 19.57 -44.01 32.70
C ALA A 23 20.57 -43.85 33.89
N LEU A 24 20.86 -42.57 34.22
CA LEU A 24 21.11 -41.86 35.53
C LEU A 24 22.02 -42.51 36.62
N PRO A 25 22.84 -41.73 37.39
CA PRO A 25 22.32 -40.82 38.46
C PRO A 25 23.13 -39.56 38.81
N MET A 26 22.59 -38.80 39.77
CA MET A 26 23.12 -37.59 40.46
C MET A 26 24.32 -37.85 41.40
N ALA A 27 25.15 -36.81 41.62
CA ALA A 27 25.89 -36.46 42.86
C ALA A 27 26.78 -35.22 42.54
N SER A 28 26.52 -34.02 43.11
CA SER A 28 27.09 -33.45 44.35
C SER A 28 28.63 -33.30 44.38
N HIS A 29 29.13 -32.06 44.29
CA HIS A 29 30.25 -31.63 45.14
C HIS A 29 30.26 -30.11 45.33
N ASP A 30 30.35 -29.74 46.60
CA ASP A 30 30.48 -28.42 47.20
C ASP A 30 31.91 -27.86 47.02
N ASP A 31 32.05 -26.52 47.02
CA ASP A 31 32.65 -25.72 48.11
C ASP A 31 33.25 -24.36 47.66
N ASP A 32 33.05 -23.39 48.56
CA ASP A 32 33.80 -22.17 48.87
C ASP A 32 33.48 -20.80 48.21
N ASP A 33 32.67 -20.06 48.99
CA ASP A 33 32.90 -18.72 49.56
C ASP A 33 33.16 -17.49 48.67
N ASN A 34 32.23 -16.52 48.69
CA ASN A 34 32.44 -15.28 49.45
C ASN A 34 31.13 -14.47 49.65
N SER A 35 30.98 -13.98 50.88
CA SER A 35 29.85 -13.30 51.49
C SER A 35 29.71 -11.79 51.16
N SER A 36 28.48 -11.27 51.22
CA SER A 36 28.09 -10.05 51.98
C SER A 36 26.60 -9.76 51.77
N SER A 37 25.74 -10.14 52.72
CA SER A 37 25.23 -9.33 53.85
C SER A 37 23.88 -8.67 53.58
N LEU A 38 22.80 -9.33 54.02
CA LEU A 38 21.51 -8.69 54.32
C LEU A 38 21.02 -9.20 55.68
N THR A 39 21.00 -8.31 56.67
CA THR A 39 20.49 -8.56 58.01
C THR A 39 19.03 -8.15 58.12
N THR A 40 18.25 -9.07 58.69
CA THR A 40 16.85 -8.95 59.11
C THR A 40 16.66 -8.00 60.31
N LYS A 41 15.46 -7.39 60.45
CA LYS A 41 14.51 -7.65 61.57
C LYS A 41 13.27 -6.71 61.58
N SER A 42 12.10 -7.33 61.41
CA SER A 42 10.94 -7.35 62.33
C SER A 42 10.43 -6.05 62.99
N ARG A 43 9.11 -5.76 62.86
CA ARG A 43 8.07 -5.91 63.92
C ARG A 43 6.91 -4.88 63.86
N LYS A 44 5.69 -5.39 64.09
CA LYS A 44 4.49 -4.83 64.75
C LYS A 44 3.37 -4.14 63.93
N THR A 45 2.24 -4.83 63.98
CA THR A 45 0.82 -4.47 63.78
C THR A 45 0.30 -3.32 64.68
N LYS A 46 -0.68 -2.54 64.18
CA LYS A 46 -1.83 -2.02 64.96
C LYS A 46 -2.98 -1.49 64.06
N THR A 47 -4.16 -2.06 64.30
CA THR A 47 -5.58 -1.60 64.17
C THR A 47 -5.81 -0.07 64.35
N HIS A 48 -6.84 0.64 63.85
CA HIS A 48 -8.30 0.37 63.77
C HIS A 48 -9.09 1.54 63.08
N LYS A 49 -10.29 1.23 62.54
CA LYS A 49 -11.58 1.98 62.51
C LYS A 49 -11.79 3.28 61.68
N SER A 50 -12.59 3.11 60.60
CA SER A 50 -13.89 3.73 60.24
C SER A 50 -14.29 5.13 60.77
N LYS A 51 -14.71 6.01 59.84
CA LYS A 51 -15.80 6.99 60.04
C LYS A 51 -16.42 7.46 58.71
N THR A 52 -17.76 7.47 58.70
CA THR A 52 -18.73 7.90 57.68
C THR A 52 -18.96 9.43 57.67
N ILE A 53 -19.45 10.01 56.55
CA ILE A 53 -20.35 11.19 56.34
C ILE A 53 -20.39 11.45 54.80
N SER A 54 -21.51 11.22 54.04
CA SER A 54 -22.67 12.11 53.71
C SER A 54 -22.25 13.45 53.08
N SER A 55 -22.85 14.05 52.03
CA SER A 55 -23.88 13.76 51.01
C SER A 55 -23.81 14.90 49.97
N ASP A 56 -24.44 14.71 48.80
CA ASP A 56 -24.96 15.72 47.85
C ASP A 56 -23.97 16.52 46.96
N ASP A 57 -23.91 16.18 45.65
CA ASP A 57 -24.60 16.97 44.60
C ASP A 57 -24.50 16.32 43.20
N TYR A 58 -25.56 16.54 42.43
CA TYR A 58 -25.96 16.02 41.11
C TYR A 58 -25.49 17.02 40.00
N SER A 59 -24.82 16.65 38.89
CA SER A 59 -25.36 16.18 37.59
C SER A 59 -24.26 16.25 36.49
N PRO A 60 -24.43 15.64 35.28
CA PRO A 60 -23.34 15.12 34.44
C PRO A 60 -23.00 15.93 33.18
N SER A 61 -21.79 15.76 32.65
CA SER A 61 -21.51 15.66 31.20
C SER A 61 -20.04 15.32 30.95
N ALA A 62 -19.76 14.23 30.23
CA ALA A 62 -18.48 13.99 29.58
C ALA A 62 -18.67 12.96 28.46
N THR A 63 -18.74 13.46 27.23
CA THR A 63 -18.39 12.73 26.00
C THR A 63 -16.87 12.74 25.86
N PRO A 64 -16.19 11.64 25.50
CA PRO A 64 -14.79 11.72 25.08
C PRO A 64 -14.72 11.95 23.57
N SER A 65 -14.15 13.09 23.18
CA SER A 65 -13.57 13.32 21.85
C SER A 65 -12.21 12.61 21.81
N GLY A 66 -12.05 11.66 20.89
CA GLY A 66 -10.76 11.07 20.54
C GLY A 66 -10.19 11.81 19.32
N ASP A 67 -9.17 12.64 19.57
CA ASP A 67 -8.34 13.26 18.55
C ASP A 67 -7.28 12.25 18.08
N ASP A 68 -7.35 11.82 16.82
CA ASP A 68 -6.22 11.17 16.13
C ASP A 68 -5.66 12.16 15.10
N SER A 69 -4.77 13.02 15.59
CA SER A 69 -3.90 13.87 14.79
C SER A 69 -2.45 13.47 15.03
N ASP A 70 -1.97 12.46 14.29
CA ASP A 70 -0.53 12.22 14.13
C ASP A 70 -0.11 12.83 12.79
N ASP A 71 0.52 14.00 12.87
CA ASP A 71 1.33 14.55 11.79
C ASP A 71 2.69 13.84 11.77
N GLY A 72 3.09 13.36 10.60
CA GLY A 72 4.43 12.84 10.36
C GLY A 72 5.34 14.02 10.06
N SER A 73 6.28 14.29 10.96
CA SER A 73 7.30 15.33 10.80
C SER A 73 8.43 14.87 9.87
N ASP A 74 8.36 15.21 8.59
CA ASP A 74 9.52 15.17 7.69
C ASP A 74 10.20 16.55 7.67
N SER A 75 11.33 16.69 8.37
CA SER A 75 12.16 17.89 8.35
C SER A 75 13.45 17.67 7.55
N ASP A 76 13.42 18.02 6.26
CA ASP A 76 14.64 18.21 5.47
C ASP A 76 15.07 19.68 5.49
N SER A 77 16.25 19.91 6.06
CA SER A 77 16.89 21.22 6.19
C SER A 77 17.72 21.56 4.96
N ILE A 78 17.36 22.61 4.21
CA ILE A 78 18.32 23.36 3.38
C ILE A 78 18.09 24.86 3.56
N SER A 79 19.06 25.51 4.20
CA SER A 79 19.18 26.97 4.22
C SER A 79 19.98 27.46 3.02
N ALA A 80 19.45 28.40 2.24
CA ALA A 80 20.23 29.57 1.79
C ALA A 80 19.31 30.65 1.20
N LYS A 81 19.50 31.84 1.78
CA LYS A 81 18.80 33.12 1.61
C LYS A 81 19.19 33.79 0.29
N SER A 82 18.22 34.33 -0.47
CA SER A 82 18.44 35.59 -1.19
C SER A 82 17.12 36.29 -1.55
N THR A 83 17.00 37.51 -1.04
CA THR A 83 15.92 38.48 -1.24
C THR A 83 16.04 39.19 -2.60
N LYS A 84 14.91 39.41 -3.29
CA LYS A 84 14.53 40.75 -3.81
C LYS A 84 13.10 40.80 -4.34
N THR A 85 12.56 42.00 -4.21
CA THR A 85 11.17 42.46 -4.16
C THR A 85 10.52 42.83 -5.49
N LYS A 86 9.18 42.67 -5.52
CA LYS A 86 8.11 43.51 -6.13
C LYS A 86 8.08 43.70 -7.66
N LYS A 87 6.95 43.35 -8.29
CA LYS A 87 5.81 44.26 -8.55
C LYS A 87 4.67 43.57 -9.29
N SER A 88 3.47 44.00 -8.93
CA SER A 88 2.15 43.69 -9.48
C SER A 88 1.93 44.20 -10.90
N LYS A 89 1.05 43.52 -11.65
CA LYS A 89 0.00 44.17 -12.46
C LYS A 89 -1.10 43.19 -12.85
N ALA A 90 -2.32 43.58 -12.50
CA ALA A 90 -3.56 43.02 -13.03
C ALA A 90 -3.78 43.48 -14.48
N SER A 91 -4.45 42.65 -15.28
CA SER A 91 -5.20 43.11 -16.45
C SER A 91 -6.37 42.17 -16.77
N SER A 92 -7.54 42.78 -16.73
CA SER A 92 -8.90 42.44 -17.13
C SER A 92 -9.15 41.50 -18.32
N THR A 93 -10.11 40.59 -18.10
CA THR A 93 -11.30 40.22 -18.89
C THR A 93 -11.28 40.29 -20.43
N ALA A 94 -11.64 39.18 -21.08
CA ALA A 94 -12.65 39.17 -22.15
C ALA A 94 -13.25 37.77 -22.33
N ALA A 95 -14.57 37.66 -22.13
CA ALA A 95 -15.38 36.50 -22.46
C ALA A 95 -15.65 36.43 -23.97
N LYS A 96 -15.72 35.22 -24.52
CA LYS A 96 -16.45 34.94 -25.76
C LYS A 96 -16.95 33.49 -25.79
N ALA A 97 -18.25 33.33 -25.58
CA ALA A 97 -19.05 32.27 -26.20
C ALA A 97 -19.09 32.55 -27.73
N SER A 98 -19.34 31.64 -28.67
CA SER A 98 -20.18 30.45 -28.70
C SER A 98 -19.89 29.76 -30.04
N SER A 99 -20.05 28.44 -30.14
CA SER A 99 -20.94 27.79 -31.13
C SER A 99 -20.73 26.27 -31.11
N ALA A 100 -21.80 25.57 -30.78
CA ALA A 100 -21.93 24.13 -30.95
C ALA A 100 -22.19 23.83 -32.43
N VAL A 101 -21.49 22.81 -32.95
CA VAL A 101 -21.90 22.10 -34.17
C VAL A 101 -21.87 20.62 -33.85
N ALA A 102 -23.06 20.03 -33.80
CA ALA A 102 -23.26 18.59 -33.75
C ALA A 102 -22.98 18.01 -35.14
N VAL A 103 -22.16 16.96 -35.23
CA VAL A 103 -22.13 16.06 -36.39
C VAL A 103 -22.00 14.63 -35.89
N ALA A 104 -22.82 13.77 -36.49
CA ALA A 104 -23.19 12.43 -36.08
C ALA A 104 -22.10 11.36 -36.28
N SER A 105 -22.23 10.32 -35.47
CA SER A 105 -22.05 8.89 -35.75
C SER A 105 -21.03 8.49 -36.82
N GLY A 106 -19.88 7.99 -36.37
CA GLY A 106 -18.99 7.14 -37.15
C GLY A 106 -18.44 6.02 -36.26
N SER A 107 -18.83 4.77 -36.53
CA SER A 107 -18.11 3.60 -36.03
C SER A 107 -16.69 3.61 -36.59
N SER A 108 -15.68 3.61 -35.74
CA SER A 108 -14.31 3.29 -36.15
C SER A 108 -13.74 2.18 -35.26
N VAL A 109 -13.81 0.98 -35.84
CA VAL A 109 -12.79 -0.08 -35.88
C VAL A 109 -11.76 -0.09 -34.74
N ALA A 110 -11.79 -1.16 -33.96
CA ALA A 110 -10.72 -1.57 -33.07
C ALA A 110 -9.39 -1.63 -33.84
N SER A 111 -8.47 -0.73 -33.49
CA SER A 111 -7.08 -0.81 -33.92
C SER A 111 -6.35 -1.77 -32.99
N SER A 112 -6.34 -3.05 -33.35
CA SER A 112 -5.35 -4.01 -32.87
C SER A 112 -3.97 -3.58 -33.38
N GLY A 113 -3.22 -2.84 -32.55
CA GLY A 113 -1.81 -2.52 -32.79
C GLY A 113 -0.91 -3.61 -32.20
N SER A 114 -0.15 -4.28 -33.07
CA SER A 114 0.80 -5.32 -32.72
C SER A 114 1.88 -4.87 -31.74
N SER A 115 2.18 -5.78 -30.81
CA SER A 115 3.30 -5.82 -29.90
C SER A 115 4.67 -5.67 -30.57
N SER A 116 5.52 -4.83 -29.96
CA SER A 116 6.96 -5.07 -29.89
C SER A 116 7.53 -4.42 -28.62
N GLY A 117 7.82 -5.23 -27.60
CA GLY A 117 8.89 -4.95 -26.64
C GLY A 117 8.58 -4.48 -25.21
N SER A 118 7.39 -3.95 -24.90
CA SER A 118 7.22 -3.20 -23.63
C SER A 118 7.27 -4.04 -22.34
N GLY A 119 7.10 -5.37 -22.38
CA GLY A 119 7.19 -6.22 -21.18
C GLY A 119 6.06 -6.06 -20.15
N VAL A 120 5.32 -4.95 -20.21
CA VAL A 120 4.15 -4.62 -19.39
C VAL A 120 3.00 -5.55 -19.78
N SER A 121 2.41 -6.22 -18.80
CA SER A 121 1.20 -7.03 -18.98
C SER A 121 -0.05 -6.16 -18.86
N GLY A 122 -1.10 -6.52 -19.61
CA GLY A 122 -2.39 -5.83 -19.55
C GLY A 122 -2.43 -4.49 -20.29
N SER A 123 -3.48 -3.71 -20.01
CA SER A 123 -3.69 -2.37 -20.58
C SER A 123 -4.00 -1.41 -19.45
N VAL A 124 -3.39 -0.22 -19.47
CA VAL A 124 -3.63 0.82 -18.47
C VAL A 124 -5.10 1.22 -18.50
N PHE A 125 -5.73 1.28 -17.32
CA PHE A 125 -7.10 1.74 -17.13
C PHE A 125 -7.16 2.72 -15.95
N GLY A 126 -8.36 3.14 -15.58
CA GLY A 126 -8.54 4.02 -14.44
C GLY A 126 -8.04 5.43 -14.75
N TYR A 127 -7.76 6.19 -13.69
CA TYR A 127 -7.23 7.54 -13.79
C TYR A 127 -5.88 7.59 -14.53
N ALA A 128 -5.04 6.56 -14.45
CA ALA A 128 -3.76 6.50 -15.17
C ALA A 128 -3.92 6.44 -16.71
N SER A 129 -5.09 6.05 -17.20
CA SER A 129 -5.40 6.06 -18.65
C SER A 129 -5.75 7.44 -19.20
N LEU A 130 -6.04 8.41 -18.32
CA LEU A 130 -6.36 9.78 -18.71
C LEU A 130 -5.09 10.64 -18.89
N ASN A 131 -5.25 11.93 -19.19
CA ASN A 131 -4.14 12.87 -19.34
C ASN A 131 -3.06 12.44 -20.36
N GLY A 132 -3.48 11.82 -21.47
CA GLY A 132 -2.57 11.28 -22.49
C GLY A 132 -2.09 9.84 -22.21
N GLY A 133 -2.43 9.29 -21.04
CA GLY A 133 -2.19 7.91 -20.65
C GLY A 133 -0.81 7.65 -20.04
N THR A 134 -0.64 6.46 -19.48
CA THR A 134 0.63 5.96 -18.96
C THR A 134 1.19 4.89 -19.89
N THR A 135 2.40 5.09 -20.39
CA THR A 135 3.14 4.18 -21.27
C THR A 135 4.46 3.71 -20.67
N GLY A 136 4.90 4.32 -19.57
CA GLY A 136 6.15 4.02 -18.90
C GLY A 136 7.35 4.17 -19.83
N GLY A 137 8.24 3.18 -19.79
CA GLY A 137 9.46 3.14 -20.57
C GLY A 137 9.34 2.47 -21.95
N ALA A 138 8.13 2.33 -22.49
CA ALA A 138 7.87 1.58 -23.72
C ALA A 138 8.61 2.09 -24.97
N SER A 139 8.91 3.40 -25.03
CA SER A 139 9.69 4.01 -26.12
C SER A 139 11.21 3.84 -25.96
N GLY A 140 11.63 3.28 -24.82
CA GLY A 140 13.00 3.13 -24.40
C GLY A 140 13.64 1.79 -24.77
N LYS A 141 14.91 1.65 -24.40
CA LYS A 141 15.58 0.35 -24.41
C LYS A 141 15.14 -0.49 -23.22
N THR A 142 15.30 -1.80 -23.34
CA THR A 142 15.15 -2.74 -22.24
C THR A 142 16.50 -2.98 -21.57
N VAL A 143 16.51 -2.99 -20.23
CA VAL A 143 17.65 -3.37 -19.39
C VAL A 143 17.20 -4.38 -18.33
N THR A 144 18.14 -5.08 -17.69
CA THR A 144 17.84 -6.01 -16.61
C THR A 144 18.69 -5.67 -15.39
N ALA A 145 18.05 -5.42 -14.26
CA ALA A 145 18.67 -5.23 -12.96
C ALA A 145 18.64 -6.55 -12.18
N THR A 146 19.81 -6.98 -11.73
CA THR A 146 20.01 -8.15 -10.86
C THR A 146 20.54 -7.75 -9.47
N THR A 147 20.96 -6.50 -9.32
CA THR A 147 21.53 -5.95 -8.10
C THR A 147 20.88 -4.62 -7.72
N LEU A 148 21.02 -4.22 -6.45
CA LEU A 148 20.53 -2.93 -5.98
C LEU A 148 21.21 -1.77 -6.72
N GLU A 149 22.51 -1.88 -7.02
CA GLU A 149 23.26 -0.84 -7.74
C GLU A 149 22.73 -0.64 -9.17
N GLU A 150 22.49 -1.73 -9.91
CA GLU A 150 21.91 -1.67 -11.25
C GLU A 150 20.49 -1.09 -11.22
N LEU A 151 19.65 -1.55 -10.28
CA LEU A 151 18.28 -1.06 -10.13
C LEU A 151 18.28 0.46 -9.87
N THR A 152 19.07 0.92 -8.91
CA THR A 152 19.21 2.34 -8.60
C THR A 152 19.71 3.14 -9.80
N SER A 153 20.75 2.64 -10.48
CA SER A 153 21.31 3.32 -11.65
C SER A 153 20.30 3.44 -12.77
N TYR A 154 19.58 2.37 -13.11
CA TYR A 154 18.63 2.38 -14.22
C TYR A 154 17.38 3.20 -13.91
N CYS A 155 16.86 3.15 -12.69
CA CYS A 155 15.71 3.95 -12.27
C CYS A 155 15.99 5.46 -12.32
N ALA A 156 17.22 5.89 -12.01
CA ALA A 156 17.60 7.30 -12.02
C ALA A 156 17.97 7.85 -13.41
N GLN A 157 18.18 6.99 -14.42
CA GLN A 157 18.59 7.43 -15.76
C GLN A 157 17.53 8.31 -16.44
N GLU A 158 17.99 9.32 -17.18
CA GLU A 158 17.10 10.14 -18.02
C GLU A 158 16.57 9.34 -19.22
N GLY A 159 15.36 9.69 -19.66
CA GLY A 159 14.72 9.11 -20.83
C GLY A 159 14.06 7.76 -20.56
N ALA A 160 13.39 7.24 -21.58
CA ALA A 160 12.58 6.04 -21.44
C ALA A 160 13.43 4.77 -21.22
N LEU A 161 13.08 3.97 -20.20
CA LEU A 161 13.66 2.64 -19.99
C LEU A 161 12.61 1.63 -19.49
N THR A 162 12.60 0.45 -20.11
CA THR A 162 11.97 -0.73 -19.53
C THR A 162 13.02 -1.49 -18.73
N ILE A 163 12.84 -1.58 -17.42
CA ILE A 163 13.75 -2.20 -16.47
C ILE A 163 13.14 -3.50 -15.98
N TYR A 164 13.69 -4.63 -16.41
CA TYR A 164 13.35 -5.90 -15.81
C TYR A 164 14.12 -6.13 -14.53
N VAL A 165 13.43 -6.49 -13.46
CA VAL A 165 14.06 -6.91 -12.20
C VAL A 165 14.02 -8.44 -12.16
N THR A 166 15.13 -9.06 -11.79
CA THR A 166 15.23 -10.52 -11.62
C THR A 166 16.01 -10.86 -10.37
N GLY A 167 15.58 -11.90 -9.65
CA GLY A 167 16.24 -12.35 -8.42
C GLY A 167 15.93 -11.49 -7.20
N ALA A 168 16.50 -11.91 -6.07
CA ALA A 168 16.29 -11.25 -4.79
C ALA A 168 17.30 -10.09 -4.59
N ILE A 169 16.78 -8.87 -4.45
CA ILE A 169 17.54 -7.66 -4.17
C ILE A 169 17.17 -7.17 -2.77
N SER A 170 18.16 -6.92 -1.93
CA SER A 170 17.93 -6.49 -0.55
C SER A 170 18.88 -5.38 -0.11
N SER A 171 18.43 -4.57 0.83
CA SER A 171 19.28 -3.64 1.59
C SER A 171 19.46 -4.13 3.03
N SER A 172 20.69 -4.14 3.53
CA SER A 172 21.00 -4.51 4.91
C SER A 172 21.00 -3.31 5.89
N GLY A 173 20.55 -2.14 5.45
CA GLY A 173 20.50 -0.95 6.29
C GLY A 173 19.44 -1.02 7.39
N SER A 174 19.66 -0.31 8.50
CA SER A 174 18.66 -0.15 9.57
C SER A 174 17.45 0.70 9.18
N SER A 175 17.42 1.19 7.94
CA SER A 175 16.31 1.88 7.31
C SER A 175 16.17 1.37 5.87
N GLY A 176 14.96 1.47 5.34
CA GLY A 176 14.63 1.10 3.98
C GLY A 176 15.40 1.93 2.96
N TYR A 177 15.91 1.25 1.93
CA TYR A 177 16.55 1.93 0.81
C TYR A 177 15.49 2.38 -0.19
N SER A 178 15.35 3.69 -0.38
CA SER A 178 14.41 4.27 -1.36
C SER A 178 15.09 4.49 -2.71
N VAL A 179 14.75 3.66 -3.69
CA VAL A 179 15.22 3.81 -5.09
C VAL A 179 14.51 5.00 -5.73
N THR A 180 15.25 6.07 -6.03
CA THR A 180 14.72 7.21 -6.79
C THR A 180 14.42 6.81 -8.23
N VAL A 181 13.21 7.10 -8.69
CA VAL A 181 12.74 6.80 -10.04
C VAL A 181 12.48 8.10 -10.80
N SER A 182 13.06 8.24 -12.00
CA SER A 182 12.78 9.35 -12.92
C SER A 182 11.58 9.05 -13.84
N SER A 183 11.12 10.04 -14.62
CA SER A 183 10.04 9.85 -15.59
C SER A 183 10.34 8.78 -16.64
N ASP A 184 9.28 8.31 -17.32
CA ASP A 184 9.33 7.38 -18.45
C ASP A 184 9.96 6.02 -18.10
N LYS A 185 9.53 5.43 -16.98
CA LYS A 185 10.03 4.13 -16.52
C LYS A 185 8.95 3.07 -16.52
N SER A 186 9.32 1.87 -16.96
CA SER A 186 8.56 0.66 -16.68
C SER A 186 9.47 -0.27 -15.88
N ILE A 187 9.19 -0.45 -14.59
CA ILE A 187 9.95 -1.33 -13.69
C ILE A 187 9.12 -2.59 -13.48
N ILE A 188 9.60 -3.72 -14.00
CA ILE A 188 8.78 -4.93 -14.15
C ILE A 188 9.53 -6.13 -13.60
N GLY A 189 8.99 -6.79 -12.58
CA GLY A 189 9.60 -8.02 -12.09
C GLY A 189 9.39 -9.20 -13.03
N LYS A 190 10.38 -10.08 -13.04
CA LYS A 190 10.40 -11.39 -13.69
C LYS A 190 10.62 -12.46 -12.63
N SER A 191 10.56 -13.73 -13.03
CA SER A 191 10.65 -14.83 -12.08
C SER A 191 11.76 -14.68 -11.04
N GLY A 192 11.35 -14.78 -9.77
CA GLY A 192 12.18 -14.58 -8.58
C GLY A 192 12.47 -13.14 -8.20
N ALA A 193 11.85 -12.12 -8.83
CA ALA A 193 12.07 -10.71 -8.48
C ALA A 193 11.44 -10.34 -7.15
N SER A 194 12.26 -10.21 -6.12
CA SER A 194 11.82 -9.79 -4.79
C SER A 194 12.72 -8.69 -4.24
N LEU A 195 12.10 -7.67 -3.64
CA LEU A 195 12.76 -6.57 -2.97
C LEU A 195 12.53 -6.68 -1.47
N THR A 196 13.60 -6.74 -0.67
CA THR A 196 13.51 -6.74 0.79
C THR A 196 14.23 -5.53 1.37
N ASN A 197 13.51 -4.74 2.16
CA ASN A 197 14.00 -3.48 2.72
C ASN A 197 14.46 -2.47 1.65
N VAL A 198 13.87 -2.56 0.46
CA VAL A 198 14.09 -1.69 -0.70
C VAL A 198 12.72 -1.26 -1.22
N GLY A 199 12.47 0.04 -1.30
CA GLY A 199 11.24 0.63 -1.85
C GLY A 199 11.54 1.58 -3.00
N PHE A 200 10.51 2.22 -3.55
CA PHE A 200 10.62 3.18 -4.64
C PHE A 200 10.18 4.59 -4.21
N TYR A 201 10.89 5.60 -4.70
CA TYR A 201 10.59 7.01 -4.47
C TYR A 201 10.43 7.76 -5.79
N LEU A 202 9.19 8.15 -6.09
CA LEU A 202 8.78 8.89 -7.27
C LEU A 202 8.42 10.30 -6.81
N LYS A 203 9.20 11.30 -7.23
CA LYS A 203 8.93 12.70 -6.88
C LYS A 203 9.05 13.60 -8.10
N ASP A 204 7.99 14.36 -8.38
CA ASP A 204 7.96 15.33 -9.49
C ASP A 204 8.22 14.66 -10.85
N VAL A 205 7.68 13.45 -11.02
CA VAL A 205 7.84 12.64 -12.23
C VAL A 205 6.52 12.35 -12.92
N SER A 206 6.59 11.87 -14.15
CA SER A 206 5.43 11.44 -14.89
C SER A 206 5.67 10.17 -15.67
N ASN A 207 4.59 9.50 -16.07
CA ASN A 207 4.64 8.36 -16.97
C ASN A 207 5.48 7.20 -16.43
N VAL A 208 5.08 6.64 -15.28
CA VAL A 208 5.79 5.55 -14.61
C VAL A 208 4.88 4.33 -14.42
N ILE A 209 5.39 3.16 -14.73
CA ILE A 209 4.77 1.85 -14.47
C ILE A 209 5.67 1.07 -13.52
N ILE A 210 5.11 0.55 -12.42
CA ILE A 210 5.77 -0.45 -11.58
C ILE A 210 4.85 -1.67 -11.54
N GLN A 211 5.36 -2.81 -11.99
CA GLN A 211 4.54 -4.00 -12.18
C GLN A 211 5.22 -5.28 -11.75
N ASN A 212 4.43 -6.23 -11.25
CA ASN A 212 4.85 -7.62 -11.05
C ASN A 212 6.06 -7.77 -10.13
N LEU A 213 6.04 -7.21 -8.92
CA LEU A 213 7.14 -7.28 -7.94
C LEU A 213 6.63 -7.64 -6.56
N THR A 214 7.41 -8.44 -5.83
CA THR A 214 7.24 -8.58 -4.37
C THR A 214 8.13 -7.56 -3.67
N ILE A 215 7.57 -6.73 -2.78
CA ILE A 215 8.29 -5.71 -2.00
C ILE A 215 7.94 -5.87 -0.53
N SER A 216 8.93 -6.13 0.31
CA SER A 216 8.67 -6.48 1.71
C SER A 216 9.58 -5.74 2.69
N LYS A 217 9.04 -5.49 3.90
CA LYS A 217 9.79 -5.06 5.09
C LYS A 217 10.66 -3.83 4.87
N VAL A 218 10.07 -2.77 4.31
CA VAL A 218 10.75 -1.49 4.06
C VAL A 218 10.72 -0.65 5.33
N ILE A 219 11.86 -0.60 6.04
CA ILE A 219 11.92 -0.03 7.40
C ILE A 219 11.85 1.49 7.37
N GLY A 220 10.95 2.09 8.14
CA GLY A 220 10.85 3.55 8.33
C GLY A 220 10.52 4.37 7.08
N THR A 221 10.05 3.75 6.00
CA THR A 221 9.58 4.41 4.77
C THR A 221 8.67 3.45 4.00
N ASP A 222 8.01 3.95 2.95
CA ASP A 222 7.00 3.17 2.24
C ASP A 222 7.59 2.24 1.16
N ALA A 223 6.89 1.17 0.80
CA ALA A 223 7.28 0.30 -0.30
C ALA A 223 7.26 1.04 -1.65
N VAL A 224 6.27 1.90 -1.88
CA VAL A 224 6.21 2.83 -3.02
C VAL A 224 5.69 4.19 -2.55
N ARG A 225 6.51 5.23 -2.75
CA ARG A 225 6.22 6.62 -2.43
C ARG A 225 6.02 7.42 -3.70
N VAL A 226 4.83 7.95 -3.91
CA VAL A 226 4.49 8.77 -5.08
C VAL A 226 4.13 10.17 -4.62
N LEU A 227 4.96 11.15 -4.99
CA LEU A 227 4.86 12.54 -4.56
C LEU A 227 4.83 13.45 -5.80
N LYS A 228 3.86 14.36 -5.89
CA LYS A 228 3.81 15.39 -6.96
C LYS A 228 3.99 14.83 -8.36
N SER A 229 3.46 13.64 -8.60
CA SER A 229 3.71 12.89 -9.82
C SER A 229 2.40 12.63 -10.56
N THR A 230 2.50 12.44 -11.88
CA THR A 230 1.32 12.25 -12.74
C THR A 230 1.42 11.01 -13.61
N ASN A 231 0.29 10.40 -13.96
CA ASN A 231 0.24 9.24 -14.86
C ASN A 231 1.10 8.08 -14.36
N VAL A 232 0.75 7.56 -13.17
CA VAL A 232 1.45 6.44 -12.53
C VAL A 232 0.54 5.22 -12.48
N TRP A 233 1.06 4.06 -12.90
CA TRP A 233 0.36 2.78 -12.80
C TRP A 233 1.16 1.79 -11.95
N LEU A 234 0.58 1.38 -10.83
CA LEU A 234 1.13 0.39 -9.90
C LEU A 234 0.26 -0.85 -10.01
N ASP A 235 0.82 -1.96 -10.50
CA ASP A 235 0.01 -3.10 -10.93
C ASP A 235 0.63 -4.46 -10.58
N HIS A 236 -0.17 -5.44 -10.16
CA HIS A 236 0.32 -6.79 -9.80
C HIS A 236 1.52 -6.75 -8.82
N LEU A 237 1.45 -5.89 -7.82
CA LEU A 237 2.46 -5.86 -6.76
C LEU A 237 2.01 -6.75 -5.60
N ASP A 238 2.97 -7.38 -4.96
CA ASP A 238 2.79 -8.05 -3.67
C ASP A 238 3.59 -7.22 -2.66
N VAL A 239 2.91 -6.56 -1.72
CA VAL A 239 3.51 -5.59 -0.80
C VAL A 239 3.15 -5.90 0.64
N SER A 240 4.16 -6.03 1.50
CA SER A 240 3.95 -6.49 2.87
C SER A 240 5.04 -6.10 3.86
N SER A 241 4.78 -6.36 5.14
CA SER A 241 5.75 -6.19 6.21
C SER A 241 5.57 -7.27 7.29
N ASP A 242 5.30 -6.85 8.53
CA ASP A 242 4.73 -7.63 9.62
C ASP A 242 4.07 -6.63 10.61
N GLN A 243 3.38 -7.14 11.63
CA GLN A 243 2.73 -6.35 12.69
C GLN A 243 3.41 -6.52 14.07
N ASP A 244 4.64 -7.06 14.08
CA ASP A 244 5.31 -7.49 15.32
C ASP A 244 6.10 -6.36 16.02
N HIS A 245 6.28 -5.22 15.35
CA HIS A 245 7.18 -4.14 15.76
C HIS A 245 6.45 -2.82 16.10
N GLY A 246 5.11 -2.82 16.07
CA GLY A 246 4.28 -1.64 16.25
C GLY A 246 4.14 -0.78 14.99
N LYS A 247 3.15 0.12 15.01
CA LYS A 247 2.66 0.84 13.81
C LYS A 247 3.67 1.73 13.08
N ASP A 248 4.76 2.14 13.72
CA ASP A 248 5.71 3.13 13.17
C ASP A 248 7.11 2.56 12.89
N TYR A 249 7.32 1.25 13.07
CA TYR A 249 8.57 0.62 12.65
C TYR A 249 8.69 0.56 11.12
N TYR A 250 7.59 0.20 10.47
CA TYR A 250 7.35 0.46 9.05
C TYR A 250 6.47 1.71 8.92
N ASP A 251 6.52 2.39 7.78
CA ASP A 251 5.57 3.49 7.51
C ASP A 251 4.36 2.98 6.74
N GLY A 252 4.19 3.30 5.46
CA GLY A 252 3.14 2.77 4.60
C GLY A 252 3.60 1.69 3.62
N LEU A 253 2.66 1.15 2.84
CA LEU A 253 3.00 0.30 1.69
C LEU A 253 3.01 1.14 0.41
N ILE A 254 1.87 1.72 0.03
CA ILE A 254 1.79 2.58 -1.17
C ILE A 254 1.14 3.91 -0.80
N ASP A 255 1.94 4.98 -0.78
CA ASP A 255 1.49 6.32 -0.43
C ASP A 255 1.54 7.25 -1.64
N ILE A 256 0.47 8.02 -1.83
CA ILE A 256 0.23 8.93 -2.96
C ILE A 256 -0.09 10.32 -2.41
N THR A 257 0.86 11.25 -2.48
CA THR A 257 0.79 12.51 -1.74
C THR A 257 1.24 13.70 -2.58
N HIS A 258 1.04 14.92 -2.06
CA HIS A 258 1.48 16.16 -2.70
C HIS A 258 0.96 16.33 -4.12
N ALA A 259 -0.32 16.66 -4.30
CA ALA A 259 -0.92 16.93 -5.61
C ALA A 259 -0.60 15.89 -6.72
N CYS A 260 -0.38 14.62 -6.35
CA CYS A 260 -0.32 13.56 -7.34
C CYS A 260 -1.62 13.51 -8.13
N ASP A 261 -1.56 13.07 -9.38
CA ASP A 261 -2.76 13.03 -10.22
C ASP A 261 -2.67 11.90 -11.24
N TYR A 262 -3.82 11.38 -11.69
CA TYR A 262 -3.87 10.32 -12.69
C TYR A 262 -3.13 9.05 -12.25
N VAL A 263 -3.44 8.55 -11.06
CA VAL A 263 -2.81 7.33 -10.50
C VAL A 263 -3.78 6.16 -10.50
N THR A 264 -3.30 4.97 -10.84
CA THR A 264 -4.06 3.72 -10.71
C THR A 264 -3.22 2.68 -10.00
N VAL A 265 -3.84 2.05 -8.99
CA VAL A 265 -3.31 0.96 -8.20
C VAL A 265 -4.23 -0.23 -8.41
N SER A 266 -3.73 -1.27 -9.08
CA SER A 266 -4.55 -2.39 -9.49
C SER A 266 -3.91 -3.75 -9.29
N TYR A 267 -4.73 -4.76 -8.98
CA TYR A 267 -4.25 -6.13 -8.78
C TYR A 267 -3.11 -6.23 -7.76
N VAL A 268 -3.02 -5.30 -6.81
CA VAL A 268 -2.02 -5.35 -5.74
C VAL A 268 -2.53 -6.22 -4.61
N HIS A 269 -1.68 -7.09 -4.06
CA HIS A 269 -1.91 -7.76 -2.79
C HIS A 269 -1.18 -7.00 -1.69
N PHE A 270 -1.94 -6.31 -0.86
CA PHE A 270 -1.48 -5.66 0.35
C PHE A 270 -1.69 -6.60 1.53
N HIS A 271 -0.64 -6.93 2.27
CA HIS A 271 -0.83 -7.78 3.44
C HIS A 271 0.15 -7.57 4.59
N ASP A 272 -0.28 -7.97 5.79
CA ASP A 272 0.53 -8.02 7.01
C ASP A 272 1.20 -6.67 7.34
N HIS A 273 0.38 -5.65 7.55
CA HIS A 273 0.86 -4.28 7.73
C HIS A 273 -0.09 -3.39 8.55
N GLU A 274 0.43 -2.28 9.06
CA GLU A 274 -0.27 -1.37 9.97
C GLU A 274 -0.94 -0.19 9.25
N LYS A 275 -0.18 0.59 8.47
CA LYS A 275 -0.64 1.84 7.83
C LYS A 275 -0.61 1.74 6.30
N THR A 276 -1.53 0.99 5.71
CA THR A 276 -1.42 0.49 4.32
C THR A 276 -1.21 1.53 3.21
N SER A 277 -2.18 2.42 2.97
CA SER A 277 -2.11 3.36 1.84
C SER A 277 -2.72 4.72 2.16
N LEU A 278 -1.88 5.75 2.18
CA LEU A 278 -2.26 7.14 2.39
C LEU A 278 -2.43 7.86 1.05
N VAL A 279 -3.52 8.61 0.89
CA VAL A 279 -3.71 9.55 -0.21
C VAL A 279 -3.93 10.96 0.34
N GLY A 280 -2.93 11.83 0.14
CA GLY A 280 -2.85 13.15 0.77
C GLY A 280 -2.35 13.07 2.23
N HIS A 281 -1.16 13.62 2.49
CA HIS A 281 -0.42 13.33 3.73
C HIS A 281 -0.87 14.14 4.95
N SER A 282 -1.38 15.36 4.75
CA SER A 282 -1.64 16.30 5.85
C SER A 282 -2.98 17.01 5.70
N ASP A 283 -3.68 17.11 6.83
CA ASP A 283 -4.91 17.90 6.99
C ASP A 283 -4.73 19.38 6.60
N SER A 284 -3.51 19.90 6.66
CA SER A 284 -3.16 21.29 6.35
C SER A 284 -2.64 21.50 4.92
N ASN A 285 -2.55 20.46 4.10
CA ASN A 285 -2.00 20.55 2.75
C ASN A 285 -3.04 20.86 1.67
N GLY A 286 -4.25 21.30 2.06
CA GLY A 286 -5.34 21.56 1.14
C GLY A 286 -5.03 22.59 0.05
N SER A 287 -4.09 23.53 0.27
CA SER A 287 -3.67 24.49 -0.76
C SER A 287 -2.95 23.86 -1.95
N GLU A 288 -2.27 22.73 -1.73
CA GLU A 288 -1.61 21.96 -2.78
C GLU A 288 -2.54 20.85 -3.29
N ASP A 289 -3.21 20.11 -2.40
CA ASP A 289 -3.91 18.88 -2.76
C ASP A 289 -5.32 19.09 -3.34
N THR A 290 -5.98 20.22 -3.06
CA THR A 290 -7.35 20.46 -3.56
C THR A 290 -7.36 20.61 -5.08
N GLY A 291 -8.15 19.77 -5.74
CA GLY A 291 -8.24 19.71 -7.22
C GLY A 291 -7.27 18.73 -7.86
N HIS A 292 -6.48 18.02 -7.04
CA HIS A 292 -5.60 16.92 -7.44
C HIS A 292 -5.99 15.63 -6.68
N LEU A 293 -5.06 14.68 -6.59
CA LEU A 293 -5.22 13.38 -5.95
C LEU A 293 -6.35 12.57 -6.58
N THR A 294 -6.36 12.46 -7.91
CA THR A 294 -7.22 11.51 -8.62
C THR A 294 -6.61 10.11 -8.66
N VAL A 295 -7.24 9.18 -7.96
CA VAL A 295 -6.68 7.84 -7.71
C VAL A 295 -7.72 6.75 -7.98
N THR A 296 -7.30 5.66 -8.61
CA THR A 296 -8.10 4.45 -8.80
C THR A 296 -7.50 3.31 -8.00
N PHE A 297 -8.30 2.64 -7.18
CA PHE A 297 -7.96 1.36 -6.55
C PHE A 297 -8.90 0.29 -7.08
N ALA A 298 -8.38 -0.68 -7.84
CA ALA A 298 -9.20 -1.69 -8.49
C ALA A 298 -8.62 -3.10 -8.39
N TYR A 299 -9.46 -4.09 -8.07
CA TYR A 299 -9.05 -5.50 -8.04
C TYR A 299 -7.91 -5.81 -7.06
N ASN A 300 -7.70 -4.98 -6.03
CA ASN A 300 -6.67 -5.20 -5.03
C ASN A 300 -7.17 -6.13 -3.92
N PHE A 301 -6.26 -6.93 -3.37
CA PHE A 301 -6.48 -7.76 -2.20
C PHE A 301 -5.88 -7.07 -0.96
N TRP A 302 -6.71 -6.81 0.04
CA TRP A 302 -6.34 -6.14 1.29
C TRP A 302 -6.49 -7.13 2.44
N GLU A 303 -5.40 -7.80 2.83
CA GLU A 303 -5.44 -8.96 3.73
C GLU A 303 -4.65 -8.73 5.01
N ASN A 304 -5.28 -8.95 6.18
CA ASN A 304 -4.60 -8.83 7.48
C ASN A 304 -3.92 -7.46 7.68
N LEU A 305 -4.73 -6.40 7.63
CA LEU A 305 -4.26 -5.01 7.68
C LEU A 305 -4.93 -4.26 8.84
N ASN A 306 -4.22 -3.33 9.47
CA ASN A 306 -4.85 -2.53 10.51
C ASN A 306 -5.62 -1.34 9.91
N SER A 307 -5.00 -0.48 9.10
CA SER A 307 -5.63 0.77 8.68
C SER A 307 -5.26 1.25 7.28
N ARG A 308 -5.94 2.32 6.82
CA ARG A 308 -5.68 3.06 5.57
C ARG A 308 -5.89 2.22 4.31
N GLY A 309 -7.12 1.77 4.06
CA GLY A 309 -7.48 0.91 2.92
C GLY A 309 -8.32 1.53 1.79
N PRO A 310 -8.06 2.72 1.22
CA PRO A 310 -7.07 3.73 1.57
C PRO A 310 -7.60 4.77 2.58
N SER A 311 -6.73 5.64 3.08
CA SER A 311 -7.13 6.90 3.74
C SER A 311 -6.95 8.08 2.77
N LEU A 312 -8.05 8.63 2.25
CA LEU A 312 -8.08 9.65 1.20
C LEU A 312 -8.45 11.04 1.74
N ARG A 313 -7.65 12.06 1.41
CA ARG A 313 -7.91 13.49 1.69
C ARG A 313 -7.99 14.30 0.41
N PHE A 314 -8.86 15.33 0.40
CA PHE A 314 -9.07 16.37 -0.64
C PHE A 314 -9.45 15.90 -2.06
N GLY A 315 -8.91 14.78 -2.53
CA GLY A 315 -9.00 14.31 -3.89
C GLY A 315 -10.24 13.51 -4.24
N THR A 316 -10.15 12.81 -5.36
CA THR A 316 -11.23 12.00 -5.92
C THR A 316 -10.77 10.55 -6.11
N GLY A 317 -11.41 9.62 -5.40
CA GLY A 317 -11.15 8.19 -5.48
C GLY A 317 -12.16 7.45 -6.35
N HIS A 318 -11.70 6.45 -7.09
CA HIS A 318 -12.56 5.37 -7.59
C HIS A 318 -12.06 4.05 -7.04
N ILE A 319 -12.84 3.43 -6.15
CA ILE A 319 -12.45 2.26 -5.38
C ILE A 319 -13.45 1.16 -5.72
N TYR A 320 -13.05 0.20 -6.55
CA TYR A 320 -14.00 -0.81 -7.02
C TYR A 320 -13.42 -2.20 -7.15
N ASN A 321 -14.27 -3.21 -6.97
CA ASN A 321 -13.89 -4.63 -7.04
C ASN A 321 -12.65 -5.00 -6.22
N ASN A 322 -12.41 -4.32 -5.10
CA ASN A 322 -11.39 -4.71 -4.14
C ASN A 322 -11.96 -5.76 -3.18
N TYR A 323 -11.09 -6.59 -2.63
CA TYR A 323 -11.43 -7.56 -1.59
C TYR A 323 -10.68 -7.23 -0.31
N TYR A 324 -11.41 -6.93 0.76
CA TYR A 324 -10.91 -6.65 2.09
C TYR A 324 -11.17 -7.85 3.00
N ASP A 325 -10.12 -8.49 3.50
CA ASP A 325 -10.23 -9.63 4.42
C ASP A 325 -9.39 -9.40 5.67
N ASN A 326 -10.06 -9.36 6.83
CA ASN A 326 -9.45 -9.03 8.11
C ASN A 326 -8.76 -7.64 8.13
N MET A 327 -9.51 -6.59 7.80
CA MET A 327 -9.03 -5.20 7.87
C MET A 327 -9.84 -4.32 8.82
N ASN A 328 -9.21 -3.77 9.86
CA ASN A 328 -9.92 -2.98 10.86
C ASN A 328 -10.46 -1.67 10.27
N ASP A 329 -9.57 -0.76 9.84
CA ASP A 329 -9.94 0.54 9.26
C ASP A 329 -9.75 0.50 7.73
N CYS A 330 -10.81 0.15 6.99
CA CYS A 330 -10.79 0.03 5.53
C CYS A 330 -10.80 1.41 4.84
N ILE A 331 -11.89 1.81 4.19
CA ILE A 331 -11.91 3.03 3.36
C ILE A 331 -12.28 4.25 4.22
N ASN A 332 -11.34 5.18 4.38
CA ASN A 332 -11.54 6.43 5.12
C ASN A 332 -11.48 7.64 4.19
N ILE A 333 -12.60 8.34 4.00
CA ILE A 333 -12.70 9.52 3.14
C ILE A 333 -12.73 10.77 4.02
N ARG A 334 -11.80 11.71 3.82
CA ARG A 334 -11.52 12.81 4.75
C ARG A 334 -11.30 14.12 4.02
N LYS A 335 -11.32 15.22 4.77
CA LYS A 335 -11.01 16.57 4.28
C LYS A 335 -11.67 16.94 2.95
N GLY A 336 -12.98 16.71 2.85
CA GLY A 336 -13.76 17.03 1.66
C GLY A 336 -13.50 16.16 0.44
N ALA A 337 -12.69 15.09 0.56
CA ALA A 337 -12.51 14.11 -0.49
C ALA A 337 -13.84 13.47 -0.89
N LYS A 338 -13.88 12.98 -2.13
CA LYS A 338 -15.01 12.25 -2.68
C LYS A 338 -14.56 10.91 -3.25
N ALA A 339 -15.39 9.88 -3.12
CA ALA A 339 -15.12 8.61 -3.78
C ALA A 339 -16.35 8.01 -4.46
N LEU A 340 -16.11 7.29 -5.54
CA LEU A 340 -17.04 6.32 -6.10
C LEU A 340 -16.57 4.94 -5.62
N VAL A 341 -17.42 4.23 -4.86
CA VAL A 341 -17.07 3.00 -4.16
C VAL A 341 -18.01 1.89 -4.61
N GLU A 342 -17.55 1.02 -5.53
CA GLU A 342 -18.44 0.09 -6.25
C GLU A 342 -18.01 -1.37 -6.15
N ASN A 343 -18.95 -2.25 -5.82
CA ASN A 343 -18.76 -3.70 -5.86
C ASN A 343 -17.49 -4.20 -5.15
N ASN A 344 -17.11 -3.57 -4.03
CA ASN A 344 -16.05 -4.09 -3.15
C ASN A 344 -16.65 -5.11 -2.18
N VAL A 345 -15.82 -6.05 -1.72
CA VAL A 345 -16.23 -7.10 -0.76
C VAL A 345 -15.41 -6.96 0.51
N PHE A 346 -16.08 -6.99 1.66
CA PHE A 346 -15.48 -6.93 2.99
C PHE A 346 -15.83 -8.20 3.76
N ALA A 347 -14.82 -8.91 4.24
CA ALA A 347 -14.95 -10.21 4.88
C ALA A 347 -14.07 -10.34 6.14
N GLY A 348 -14.16 -11.51 6.77
CA GLY A 348 -13.40 -11.81 7.97
C GLY A 348 -13.74 -10.86 9.12
N SER A 349 -12.71 -10.44 9.86
CA SER A 349 -12.83 -9.50 10.98
C SER A 349 -12.80 -8.04 10.55
N SER A 350 -13.15 -7.73 9.29
CA SER A 350 -13.16 -6.35 8.81
C SER A 350 -14.22 -5.51 9.54
N SER A 351 -13.87 -4.28 9.95
CA SER A 351 -14.68 -3.51 10.90
C SER A 351 -15.29 -2.22 10.32
N LYS A 352 -14.47 -1.26 9.88
CA LYS A 352 -14.94 0.01 9.28
C LYS A 352 -14.78 -0.04 7.77
N GLY A 353 -15.80 -0.54 7.08
CA GLY A 353 -15.78 -0.74 5.63
C GLY A 353 -15.66 0.58 4.85
N LEU A 354 -16.54 1.54 5.14
CA LEU A 354 -16.55 2.84 4.48
C LEU A 354 -17.00 3.94 5.44
N TYR A 355 -16.13 4.92 5.71
CA TYR A 355 -16.38 5.92 6.74
C TYR A 355 -15.64 7.24 6.50
N SER A 356 -15.97 8.25 7.29
CA SER A 356 -15.25 9.52 7.36
C SER A 356 -15.01 9.87 8.82
N VAL A 357 -13.76 9.82 9.27
CA VAL A 357 -13.43 10.08 10.68
C VAL A 357 -13.69 11.53 11.09
N ASP A 358 -13.53 12.48 10.16
CA ASP A 358 -13.76 13.91 10.41
C ASP A 358 -15.14 14.39 9.97
N GLY A 359 -15.98 13.50 9.42
CA GLY A 359 -17.32 13.80 8.94
C GLY A 359 -17.38 14.69 7.69
N THR A 360 -16.24 14.97 7.04
CA THR A 360 -16.19 15.89 5.88
C THR A 360 -16.11 15.17 4.53
N GLY A 361 -15.72 13.89 4.53
CA GLY A 361 -15.68 13.07 3.32
C GLY A 361 -17.07 12.61 2.89
N SER A 362 -17.19 12.28 1.60
CA SER A 362 -18.43 11.72 1.05
C SER A 362 -18.17 10.69 -0.04
N ALA A 363 -19.09 9.75 -0.22
CA ALA A 363 -18.96 8.74 -1.27
C ALA A 363 -20.29 8.42 -1.97
N GLN A 364 -20.22 8.09 -3.25
CA GLN A 364 -21.27 7.36 -3.93
C GLN A 364 -20.93 5.88 -3.78
N ALA A 365 -21.69 5.14 -2.96
CA ALA A 365 -21.48 3.72 -2.75
C ALA A 365 -22.57 2.90 -3.46
N SER A 366 -22.19 1.87 -4.20
CA SER A 366 -23.11 1.00 -4.96
C SER A 366 -22.60 -0.44 -4.99
N GLY A 367 -23.49 -1.41 -4.79
CA GLY A 367 -23.20 -2.84 -4.98
C GLY A 367 -22.11 -3.46 -4.09
N ASN A 368 -21.58 -2.76 -3.08
CA ASN A 368 -20.62 -3.31 -2.13
C ASN A 368 -21.26 -4.38 -1.25
N ASP A 369 -20.51 -5.44 -0.94
CA ASP A 369 -20.84 -6.42 0.09
C ASP A 369 -19.99 -6.13 1.34
N PHE A 370 -20.58 -5.47 2.32
CA PHE A 370 -19.87 -5.08 3.54
C PHE A 370 -19.69 -6.23 4.55
N GLY A 371 -20.33 -7.39 4.35
CA GLY A 371 -20.30 -8.45 5.36
C GLY A 371 -20.73 -7.92 6.75
N SER A 372 -19.83 -8.01 7.73
CA SER A 372 -20.02 -7.44 9.08
C SER A 372 -19.48 -6.02 9.26
N ALA A 373 -18.77 -5.48 8.28
CA ALA A 373 -18.17 -4.16 8.36
C ALA A 373 -19.25 -3.06 8.29
N SER A 374 -19.00 -1.92 8.93
CA SER A 374 -19.92 -0.78 8.92
C SER A 374 -19.71 0.11 7.70
N ASP A 375 -20.81 0.67 7.19
CA ASP A 375 -20.82 1.84 6.30
C ASP A 375 -21.49 3.01 7.04
N SER A 376 -20.77 4.11 7.20
CA SER A 376 -21.25 5.33 7.84
C SER A 376 -20.92 6.59 7.05
N ILE A 377 -20.66 6.47 5.73
CA ILE A 377 -20.25 7.60 4.92
C ILE A 377 -21.41 8.52 4.55
N THR A 378 -21.13 9.82 4.44
CA THR A 378 -22.06 10.77 3.84
C THR A 378 -22.20 10.48 2.35
N SER A 379 -23.43 10.26 1.87
CA SER A 379 -23.66 9.98 0.46
C SER A 379 -23.40 11.21 -0.44
N THR A 380 -22.89 10.98 -1.65
CA THR A 380 -22.77 11.99 -2.70
C THR A 380 -23.07 11.38 -4.07
N THR A 381 -22.95 12.19 -5.13
CA THR A 381 -22.99 11.71 -6.52
C THR A 381 -21.66 12.00 -7.20
N LEU A 382 -21.14 11.00 -7.90
CA LEU A 382 -19.88 11.07 -8.62
C LEU A 382 -19.95 10.19 -9.88
N SER A 383 -19.25 10.60 -10.93
CA SER A 383 -19.12 9.85 -12.18
C SER A 383 -17.68 9.84 -12.63
N MET A 384 -17.24 8.75 -13.25
CA MET A 384 -15.89 8.63 -13.79
C MET A 384 -15.81 9.05 -15.26
N GLU A 385 -14.68 9.66 -15.62
CA GLU A 385 -14.43 10.16 -16.98
C GLU A 385 -13.93 9.06 -17.93
N TYR A 386 -13.41 7.97 -17.39
CA TYR A 386 -12.94 6.81 -18.15
C TYR A 386 -13.98 5.68 -18.14
N LYS A 387 -13.86 4.78 -19.12
CA LYS A 387 -14.67 3.56 -19.18
C LYS A 387 -14.07 2.47 -18.31
N TYR A 388 -14.93 1.70 -17.67
CA TYR A 388 -14.58 0.55 -16.86
C TYR A 388 -15.73 -0.45 -16.86
N SER A 389 -15.47 -1.66 -16.41
CA SER A 389 -16.45 -2.70 -16.19
C SER A 389 -16.35 -3.18 -14.75
N LEU A 390 -17.50 -3.42 -14.13
CA LEU A 390 -17.58 -3.98 -12.80
C LEU A 390 -17.78 -5.49 -12.88
N LYS A 391 -17.05 -6.22 -12.06
CA LYS A 391 -17.38 -7.58 -11.67
C LYS A 391 -18.49 -7.54 -10.61
N ASP A 392 -19.38 -8.52 -10.63
CA ASP A 392 -20.41 -8.65 -9.59
C ASP A 392 -19.76 -8.94 -8.25
N ALA A 393 -20.25 -8.33 -7.17
CA ALA A 393 -19.65 -8.45 -5.84
C ALA A 393 -19.47 -9.91 -5.40
N GLY A 394 -20.42 -10.79 -5.73
CA GLY A 394 -20.33 -12.22 -5.42
C GLY A 394 -19.13 -12.96 -6.04
N ASP A 395 -18.57 -12.43 -7.14
CA ASP A 395 -17.40 -13.01 -7.81
C ASP A 395 -16.08 -12.38 -7.38
N VAL A 396 -16.12 -11.21 -6.74
CA VAL A 396 -14.94 -10.37 -6.49
C VAL A 396 -13.90 -11.07 -5.63
N ALA A 397 -14.30 -11.66 -4.50
CA ALA A 397 -13.35 -12.30 -3.58
C ALA A 397 -12.52 -13.38 -4.29
N SER A 398 -13.20 -14.35 -4.93
CA SER A 398 -12.53 -15.45 -5.64
C SER A 398 -11.65 -14.97 -6.81
N TYR A 399 -12.10 -13.94 -7.52
CA TYR A 399 -11.37 -13.38 -8.64
C TYR A 399 -10.12 -12.63 -8.15
N VAL A 400 -10.26 -11.76 -7.16
CA VAL A 400 -9.14 -10.98 -6.61
C VAL A 400 -8.09 -11.90 -5.99
N GLN A 401 -8.49 -12.89 -5.17
CA GLN A 401 -7.55 -13.87 -4.61
C GLN A 401 -6.75 -14.65 -5.66
N SER A 402 -7.31 -14.84 -6.85
CA SER A 402 -6.65 -15.58 -7.93
C SER A 402 -5.78 -14.71 -8.84
N ASN A 403 -5.93 -13.38 -8.80
CA ASN A 403 -5.32 -12.48 -9.78
C ASN A 403 -4.53 -11.32 -9.17
N ALA A 404 -4.74 -10.96 -7.90
CA ALA A 404 -3.95 -9.94 -7.24
C ALA A 404 -2.60 -10.50 -6.76
N GLY A 405 -1.61 -9.62 -6.65
CA GLY A 405 -0.24 -9.97 -6.26
C GLY A 405 0.68 -10.15 -7.46
N ALA A 406 1.95 -10.46 -7.17
CA ALA A 406 2.96 -10.65 -8.18
C ALA A 406 2.86 -12.06 -8.80
N THR A 407 2.93 -12.13 -10.14
CA THR A 407 2.88 -13.34 -10.97
C THR A 407 4.28 -13.77 -11.43
N LEU A 408 5.20 -13.88 -10.47
CA LEU A 408 6.65 -14.03 -10.70
C LEU A 408 7.08 -15.43 -11.17
#